data_AF-A0A931I5R8-F1
#
_entry.id   AF-A0A931I5R8-F1
#
_cell.length_a   1.000
_cell.length_b   1.000
_cell.length_c   1.000
_cell.angle_alpha   90.00
_cell.angle_beta   90.00
_cell.angle_gamma   90.00
#
_symmetry.space_group_name_H-M   'P 1'
#
loop_
_entity.id
_entity.type
_entity.pdbx_description
1 polymer ?
#
loop_
_entity_poly.entity_id
_entity_poly.type
_entity_poly.pdbx_seq_one_letter_code
_entity_poly.pdbx_strand_id
1 'polypeptide(L)'
;MITESEIALRWLPLSDLPDEPCQHWRVQSDSDFGLIVEGDFYVGPDLKTLRIEFERVHAFAAHDDMGGRHMFGAGIEIPMLGGTEIARWPMLRIQNSKWLVAVGVSSEENSHFALLSYECTVEVIAGEPEVRWK
;
A
#
# COMPACT_ATOMS: atom_id res chain seq x y z
N MET A 1 -17.09 7.60 22.00
CA MET A 1 -15.85 7.72 21.22
C MET A 1 -16.25 7.76 19.76
N ILE A 2 -15.95 8.85 19.05
CA ILE A 2 -16.12 8.88 17.61
C ILE A 2 -14.99 8.01 17.07
N THR A 3 -15.31 6.84 16.53
CA THR A 3 -14.34 6.08 15.75
C THR A 3 -14.12 6.86 14.47
N GLU A 4 -12.97 7.50 14.32
CA GLU A 4 -12.62 8.11 13.06
C GLU A 4 -12.60 7.04 11.98
N SER A 5 -13.24 7.32 10.84
CA SER A 5 -13.23 6.41 9.69
C SER A 5 -11.81 6.31 9.12
N GLU A 6 -11.48 5.16 8.53
CA GLU A 6 -10.24 5.03 7.76
C GLU A 6 -10.28 5.97 6.55
N ILE A 7 -9.15 6.66 6.32
CA ILE A 7 -9.00 7.61 5.22
C ILE A 7 -7.81 7.18 4.39
N ALA A 8 -8.04 6.89 3.11
CA ALA A 8 -6.96 6.65 2.16
C ALA A 8 -6.44 7.97 1.62
N LEU A 9 -5.17 8.26 1.85
CA LEU A 9 -4.47 9.42 1.31
C LEU A 9 -3.54 9.00 0.19
N ARG A 10 -3.47 9.80 -0.89
CA ARG A 10 -2.43 9.65 -1.91
C ARG A 10 -1.06 9.72 -1.24
N TRP A 11 -0.22 8.71 -1.45
CA TRP A 11 1.16 8.73 -1.02
C TRP A 11 2.06 8.87 -2.25
N LEU A 12 2.78 9.99 -2.33
CA LEU A 12 3.59 10.37 -3.49
C LEU A 12 5.06 10.53 -3.06
N PRO A 13 5.81 9.42 -2.90
CA PRO A 13 7.21 9.47 -2.45
C PRO A 13 8.17 10.02 -3.51
N LEU A 14 7.80 9.97 -4.80
CA LEU A 14 8.58 10.49 -5.91
C LEU A 14 7.73 11.48 -6.72
N SER A 15 8.31 12.62 -7.11
CA SER A 15 7.59 13.69 -7.82
C SER A 15 7.19 13.34 -9.25
N ASP A 16 7.88 12.38 -9.87
CA ASP A 16 7.67 11.93 -11.25
C ASP A 16 6.93 10.58 -11.32
N LEU A 17 6.39 10.10 -10.19
CA LEU A 17 5.55 8.90 -10.16
C LEU A 17 4.24 9.15 -10.92
N PRO A 18 3.89 8.28 -11.88
CA PRO A 18 2.60 8.36 -12.57
C PRO A 18 1.40 8.23 -11.62
N ASP A 19 0.28 8.85 -12.00
CA ASP A 19 -0.96 8.80 -11.22
C ASP A 19 -1.70 7.46 -11.35
N GLU A 20 -1.33 6.63 -12.32
CA GLU A 20 -1.96 5.34 -12.61
C GLU A 20 -1.23 4.16 -11.95
N PRO A 21 -1.94 3.08 -11.57
CA PRO A 21 -1.35 1.85 -11.06
C PRO A 21 -0.44 1.16 -12.09
N CYS A 22 0.55 0.40 -11.62
CA CYS A 22 1.29 -0.52 -12.47
C CYS A 22 0.45 -1.76 -12.82
N GLN A 23 0.93 -2.63 -13.72
CA GLN A 23 0.24 -3.88 -14.07
C GLN A 23 0.19 -4.87 -12.90
N HIS A 24 1.34 -5.17 -12.31
CA HIS A 24 1.47 -6.07 -11.17
C HIS A 24 2.60 -5.63 -10.24
N TRP A 25 2.46 -5.93 -8.96
CA TRP A 25 3.56 -5.82 -7.99
C TRP A 25 4.31 -7.15 -7.87
N ARG A 26 5.64 -7.08 -7.87
CA ARG A 26 6.54 -8.19 -7.54
C ARG A 26 7.00 -8.03 -6.11
N VAL A 27 6.66 -9.01 -5.27
CA VAL A 27 6.94 -8.97 -3.84
C VAL A 27 8.05 -9.96 -3.50
N GLN A 28 9.05 -9.51 -2.75
CA GLN A 28 10.12 -10.32 -2.18
C GLN A 28 10.19 -10.04 -0.68
N SER A 29 10.18 -11.07 0.14
CA SER A 29 10.40 -10.95 1.58
C SER A 29 11.60 -11.79 1.98
N ASP A 30 12.33 -11.34 3.01
CA ASP A 30 13.40 -12.10 3.63
C ASP A 30 12.99 -12.58 5.04
N SER A 31 13.88 -13.36 5.68
CA SER A 31 13.68 -13.87 7.04
C SER A 31 13.82 -12.80 8.12
N ASP A 32 14.30 -11.60 7.78
CA ASP A 32 14.69 -10.54 8.70
C ASP A 32 13.66 -9.40 8.75
N PHE A 33 12.41 -9.71 8.40
CA PHE A 33 11.29 -8.75 8.37
C PHE A 33 11.49 -7.60 7.36
N GLY A 34 12.29 -7.83 6.32
CA GLY A 34 12.40 -6.97 5.15
C GLY A 34 11.37 -7.35 4.07
N LEU A 35 10.80 -6.34 3.42
CA LEU A 35 9.90 -6.51 2.28
C LEU A 35 10.30 -5.55 1.16
N ILE A 36 10.55 -6.12 -0.01
CA ILE A 36 10.81 -5.38 -1.25
C ILE A 36 9.59 -5.54 -2.15
N VAL A 37 9.06 -4.43 -2.64
CA VAL A 37 7.99 -4.40 -3.62
C VAL A 37 8.45 -3.64 -4.86
N GLU A 38 8.38 -4.29 -6.02
CA GLU A 38 8.79 -3.72 -7.30
C GLU A 38 7.62 -3.70 -8.31
N GLY A 39 7.48 -2.61 -9.06
CA GLY A 39 6.45 -2.46 -10.08
C GLY A 39 6.94 -1.60 -11.23
N ASP A 40 6.50 -1.90 -12.45
CA ASP A 40 6.95 -1.18 -13.64
C ASP A 40 5.96 -0.07 -14.02
N PHE A 41 6.50 1.13 -14.27
CA PHE A 41 5.76 2.34 -14.60
C PHE A 41 6.31 2.98 -15.85
N TYR A 42 5.42 3.54 -16.68
CA TYR A 42 5.82 4.42 -17.78
C TYR A 42 5.99 5.84 -17.26
N VAL A 43 7.23 6.33 -17.21
CA VAL A 43 7.57 7.71 -16.85
C VAL A 43 7.92 8.46 -18.14
N GLY A 44 6.91 9.08 -18.75
CA GLY A 44 7.02 9.60 -20.11
C GLY A 44 7.16 8.45 -21.13
N PRO A 45 8.18 8.45 -22.01
CA PRO A 45 8.39 7.35 -22.96
C PRO A 45 9.12 6.14 -22.36
N ASP A 46 9.70 6.30 -21.17
CA ASP A 46 10.60 5.31 -20.59
C ASP A 46 9.86 4.38 -19.62
N LEU A 47 10.09 3.08 -19.74
CA LEU A 47 9.67 2.09 -18.75
C LEU A 47 10.72 2.04 -17.63
N LYS A 48 10.30 2.35 -16.39
CA LYS A 48 11.15 2.31 -15.20
C LYS A 48 10.56 1.37 -14.16
N THR A 49 11.41 0.68 -13.42
CA THR A 49 10.99 -0.13 -12.28
C THR A 49 11.06 0.72 -11.02
N LEU A 50 9.93 0.92 -10.36
CA LEU A 50 9.88 1.47 -9.01
C LEU A 50 10.26 0.35 -8.03
N ARG A 51 11.14 0.64 -7.09
CA ARG A 51 11.51 -0.25 -6.00
C ARG A 51 11.23 0.41 -4.66
N ILE A 52 10.46 -0.27 -3.83
CA ILE A 52 10.06 0.15 -2.49
C ILE A 52 10.62 -0.87 -1.51
N GLU A 53 11.41 -0.41 -0.55
CA GLU A 53 12.05 -1.25 0.47
C GLU A 53 11.46 -0.88 1.84
N PHE A 54 10.71 -1.80 2.41
CA PHE A 54 10.21 -1.70 3.76
C PHE A 54 11.13 -2.46 4.70
N GLU A 55 11.61 -1.77 5.73
CA GLU A 55 12.25 -2.38 6.89
C GLU A 55 11.27 -2.46 8.06
N ARG A 56 11.56 -3.35 9.03
CA ARG A 56 10.76 -3.52 10.25
C ARG A 56 9.27 -3.81 9.94
N VAL A 57 9.02 -4.71 8.99
CA VAL A 57 7.66 -5.07 8.59
C VAL A 57 6.97 -5.84 9.71
N HIS A 58 5.81 -5.34 10.13
CA HIS A 58 5.00 -5.96 11.18
C HIS A 58 3.89 -6.85 10.62
N ALA A 59 3.36 -6.49 9.45
CA ALA A 59 2.38 -7.29 8.72
C ALA A 59 2.40 -6.93 7.23
N PHE A 60 2.14 -7.90 6.37
CA PHE A 60 1.87 -7.66 4.95
C PHE A 60 0.79 -8.62 4.44
N ALA A 61 0.05 -8.18 3.43
CA ALA A 61 -0.96 -8.99 2.74
C ALA A 61 -0.94 -8.64 1.25
N ALA A 62 -1.20 -9.63 0.40
CA ALA A 62 -1.40 -9.43 -1.04
C ALA A 62 -2.74 -10.03 -1.43
N HIS A 63 -3.56 -9.23 -2.11
CA HIS A 63 -4.92 -9.60 -2.49
C HIS A 63 -5.04 -9.59 -4.03
N ASP A 64 -5.67 -10.61 -4.60
CA ASP A 64 -5.94 -10.75 -6.04
C ASP A 64 -7.04 -9.80 -6.55
N ASP A 65 -7.53 -8.90 -5.69
CA ASP A 65 -8.54 -7.91 -6.06
C ASP A 65 -7.97 -6.48 -6.00
N MET A 66 -8.43 -5.66 -6.93
CA MET A 66 -8.19 -4.22 -7.00
C MET A 66 -8.81 -3.43 -5.82
N GLY A 67 -9.44 -4.11 -4.87
CA GLY A 67 -10.25 -3.54 -3.79
C GLY A 67 -9.76 -3.85 -2.37
N GLY A 68 -8.62 -4.54 -2.24
CA GLY A 68 -8.11 -5.17 -1.01
C GLY A 68 -9.11 -6.07 -0.26
N ARG A 69 -10.14 -6.61 -0.93
CA ARG A 69 -11.05 -7.57 -0.31
C ARG A 69 -10.33 -8.91 -0.26
N HIS A 70 -9.72 -9.23 0.89
CA HIS A 70 -9.86 -10.51 1.59
C HIS A 70 -8.87 -10.59 2.76
N MET A 71 -9.05 -9.72 3.76
CA MET A 71 -8.55 -10.01 5.12
C MET A 71 -9.41 -11.11 5.76
N PHE A 72 -8.81 -12.26 6.06
CA PHE A 72 -9.44 -13.31 6.84
C PHE A 72 -9.78 -12.79 8.25
N GLY A 73 -11.07 -12.81 8.60
CA GLY A 73 -11.48 -12.93 10.00
C GLY A 73 -11.89 -11.66 10.76
N ALA A 74 -12.47 -10.66 10.09
CA ALA A 74 -13.45 -9.76 10.71
C ALA A 74 -14.25 -9.12 9.57
N GLY A 75 -15.58 -9.13 9.64
CA GLY A 75 -16.47 -8.58 8.62
C GLY A 75 -16.40 -7.05 8.50
N ILE A 76 -15.24 -6.53 8.12
CA ILE A 76 -15.00 -5.12 7.88
C ILE A 76 -14.44 -5.05 6.46
N GLU A 77 -15.34 -4.76 5.53
CA GLU A 77 -15.01 -4.26 4.20
C GLU A 77 -13.93 -3.19 4.38
N ILE A 78 -12.80 -3.30 3.66
CA ILE A 78 -11.97 -2.12 3.40
C ILE A 78 -12.95 -1.04 2.96
N PRO A 79 -13.00 0.12 3.64
CA PRO A 79 -14.03 1.10 3.35
C PRO A 79 -13.94 1.47 1.89
N MET A 80 -14.89 0.92 1.12
CA MET A 80 -15.08 1.29 -0.26
C MET A 80 -15.42 2.77 -0.22
N LEU A 81 -14.60 3.58 -0.90
CA LEU A 81 -14.83 4.99 -1.08
C LEU A 81 -16.29 5.19 -1.50
N GLY A 82 -17.08 5.78 -0.62
CA GLY A 82 -18.44 6.18 -0.93
C GLY A 82 -18.39 7.18 -2.07
N GLY A 83 -18.93 6.80 -3.24
CA GLY A 83 -19.17 7.70 -4.36
C GLY A 83 -18.17 7.58 -5.51
N THR A 84 -18.54 6.78 -6.50
CA THR A 84 -18.34 6.92 -7.97
C THR A 84 -17.00 7.35 -8.61
N GLU A 85 -15.95 7.72 -7.89
CA GLU A 85 -14.62 7.99 -8.45
C GLU A 85 -13.53 7.39 -7.55
N ILE A 86 -13.15 6.14 -7.83
CA ILE A 86 -11.96 5.53 -7.23
C ILE A 86 -10.77 6.28 -7.82
N ALA A 87 -10.17 7.18 -7.04
CA ALA A 87 -8.85 7.71 -7.38
C ALA A 87 -7.86 6.54 -7.37
N ARG A 88 -7.50 6.05 -8.55
CA ARG A 88 -6.62 4.88 -8.73
C ARG A 88 -5.15 5.24 -8.53
N TRP A 89 -4.83 5.96 -7.46
CA TRP A 89 -3.44 6.26 -7.19
C TRP A 89 -2.67 4.96 -6.91
N PRO A 90 -1.48 4.78 -7.49
CA PRO A 90 -0.70 3.54 -7.33
C PRO A 90 -0.30 3.26 -5.89
N MET A 91 -0.29 4.30 -5.04
CA MET A 91 0.22 4.22 -3.69
C MET A 91 -0.61 5.08 -2.74
N LEU A 92 -1.02 4.48 -1.64
CA LEU A 92 -1.85 5.08 -0.61
C LEU A 92 -1.21 4.92 0.77
N ARG A 93 -1.46 5.88 1.65
CA ARG A 93 -1.25 5.77 3.09
C ARG A 93 -2.61 5.85 3.79
N ILE A 94 -2.92 4.87 4.63
CA ILE A 94 -4.21 4.77 5.32
C ILE A 94 -4.10 5.40 6.70
N GLN A 95 -4.81 6.50 6.91
CA GLN A 95 -5.00 7.10 8.24
C GLN A 95 -6.10 6.38 9.00
N ASN A 96 -6.00 6.40 10.33
CA ASN A 96 -6.94 5.73 11.23
C ASN A 96 -7.09 4.23 10.95
N SER A 97 -6.01 3.61 10.44
CA SER A 97 -5.96 2.22 10.03
C SER A 97 -6.35 1.29 11.18
N LYS A 98 -7.46 0.58 11.00
CA LYS A 98 -7.92 -0.46 11.94
C LYS A 98 -6.98 -1.63 11.95
N TRP A 99 -6.34 -1.93 10.81
CA TRP A 99 -5.35 -3.01 10.72
C TRP A 99 -4.10 -2.69 11.54
N LEU A 100 -3.60 -1.45 11.47
CA LEU A 100 -2.47 -1.00 12.28
C LEU A 100 -2.78 -1.11 13.79
N VAL A 101 -3.98 -0.71 14.20
CA VAL A 101 -4.46 -0.87 15.59
C VAL A 101 -4.54 -2.36 15.98
N ALA A 102 -5.06 -3.21 15.10
CA ALA A 102 -5.18 -4.65 15.36
C ALA A 102 -3.82 -5.36 15.47
N VAL A 103 -2.82 -4.92 14.70
CA VAL A 103 -1.43 -5.41 14.79
C VAL A 103 -0.78 -4.97 16.11
N GLY A 104 -1.25 -3.89 16.74
CA GLY A 104 -0.81 -3.46 18.07
C GLY A 104 0.53 -2.71 18.09
N VAL A 105 0.87 -2.04 16.98
CA VAL A 105 2.11 -1.25 16.85
C VAL A 105 1.84 0.25 16.92
N SER A 106 2.85 1.03 17.31
CA SER A 106 2.72 2.49 17.42
C SER A 106 2.51 3.13 16.06
N SER A 107 1.49 3.99 15.94
CA SER A 107 1.25 4.84 14.77
C SER A 107 2.23 6.01 14.65
N GLU A 108 3.07 6.25 15.66
CA GLU A 108 4.13 7.27 15.57
C GLU A 108 5.34 6.80 14.75
N GLU A 109 5.61 5.48 14.78
CA GLU A 109 6.74 4.87 14.06
C GLU A 109 6.31 4.05 12.84
N ASN A 110 5.02 3.71 12.73
CA ASN A 110 4.51 2.83 11.69
C ASN A 110 3.32 3.44 10.97
N SER A 111 3.14 3.03 9.72
CA SER A 111 2.03 3.43 8.87
C SER A 111 1.45 2.21 8.16
N HIS A 112 0.21 2.35 7.70
CA HIS A 112 -0.41 1.41 6.78
C HIS A 112 -0.29 1.94 5.35
N PHE A 113 0.42 1.19 4.51
CA PHE A 113 0.60 1.46 3.09
C PHE A 113 -0.23 0.49 2.26
N ALA A 114 -0.88 0.98 1.21
CA ALA A 114 -1.51 0.14 0.19
C ALA A 114 -0.93 0.49 -1.19
N LEU A 115 -0.41 -0.52 -1.88
CA LEU A 115 0.21 -0.44 -3.19
C LEU A 115 -0.74 -1.11 -4.19
N LEU A 116 -1.28 -0.32 -5.10
CA LEU A 116 -2.31 -0.73 -6.05
C LEU A 116 -1.65 -1.06 -7.39
N SER A 117 -2.00 -2.19 -7.97
CA SER A 117 -1.68 -2.59 -9.35
C SER A 117 -2.91 -3.21 -9.97
N TYR A 118 -3.03 -3.24 -11.30
CA TYR A 118 -4.20 -3.79 -12.00
C TYR A 118 -4.53 -5.25 -11.65
N GLU A 119 -3.54 -6.04 -11.22
CA GLU A 119 -3.70 -7.45 -10.87
C GLU A 119 -3.79 -7.71 -9.36
N CYS A 120 -3.16 -6.88 -8.52
CA CYS A 120 -3.14 -7.11 -7.08
C CYS A 120 -3.00 -5.83 -6.25
N THR A 121 -3.47 -5.90 -5.00
CA THR A 121 -3.21 -4.90 -3.97
C THR A 121 -2.27 -5.48 -2.93
N VAL A 122 -1.15 -4.80 -2.67
CA VAL A 122 -0.21 -5.16 -1.60
C VAL A 122 -0.38 -4.17 -0.45
N GLU A 123 -0.75 -4.66 0.72
CA GLU A 123 -0.88 -3.86 1.94
C GLU A 123 0.26 -4.19 2.90
N VAL A 124 0.82 -3.16 3.55
CA VAL A 124 1.99 -3.29 4.44
C VAL A 124 1.82 -2.42 5.68
N ILE A 125 2.05 -3.00 6.85
CA ILE A 125 2.27 -2.29 8.12
C ILE A 125 3.77 -2.30 8.41
N ALA A 126 4.40 -1.14 8.32
CA ALA A 126 5.84 -0.96 8.52
C ALA A 126 6.17 0.49 8.87
N GLY A 127 7.46 0.76 9.12
CA GLY A 127 8.00 2.12 9.14
C GLY A 127 7.98 2.78 7.75
N GLU A 128 8.50 4.00 7.68
CA GLU A 128 8.63 4.72 6.41
C GLU A 128 9.59 3.97 5.47
N PRO A 129 9.17 3.59 4.25
CA PRO A 129 10.00 2.84 3.32
C PRO A 129 10.97 3.73 2.54
N GLU A 130 12.05 3.12 2.06
CA GLU A 130 12.90 3.73 1.04
C GLU A 130 12.31 3.48 -0.36
N VAL A 131 12.19 4.53 -1.16
CA VAL A 131 11.58 4.45 -2.50
C VAL A 131 12.53 5.05 -3.54
N ARG A 132 12.78 4.30 -4.63
CA ARG A 132 13.65 4.73 -5.73
C ARG A 132 13.26 4.13 -7.07
N TRP A 133 13.56 4.86 -8.14
CA TRP A 133 13.63 4.27 -9.48
C TRP A 133 14.89 3.41 -9.62
N LYS A 134 14.76 2.29 -10.31
CA LYS A 134 15.85 1.39 -10.70
C LYS A 134 16.19 1.56 -12.18
#